data_AF-A0A1H9WQ05-F1
#
_entry.id   AF-A0A1H9WQ05-F1
#
_cell.length_a   1.000
_cell.length_b   1.000
_cell.length_c   1.000
_cell.angle_alpha   90.00
_cell.angle_beta   90.00
_cell.angle_gamma   90.00
#
_symmetry.space_group_name_H-M   'P 1'
#
loop_
_entity.id
_entity.type
_entity.pdbx_description
1 polymer ?
#
loop_
_entity_poly.entity_id
_entity_poly.type
_entity_poly.pdbx_seq_one_letter_code
_entity_poly.pdbx_strand_id
1 'polypeptide(L)'
;MSSIGEFRRVLINAANASWTRIGRKMMWYCQPGDVVFLLILERKNDEHYFELTLRYALREWIGDDLVATQCGAIAPFRRLVNKHDLELVAHYPGNEKNFESLLFDSMTGNDRFTRLCRESYPDMTNLDKRAADLTGYFAALHKALEPLRTLSDIKETFGLQIDEDFWAGIRDRVQHCDTTAAHG
;
A
#
# COMPACT_ATOMS: atom_id res chain seq x y z
N MET A 1 -18.82 -19.27 3.80
CA MET A 1 -17.38 -19.33 3.49
C MET A 1 -16.80 -17.93 3.67
N SER A 2 -15.63 -17.81 4.28
CA SER A 2 -15.10 -16.53 4.76
C SER A 2 -14.58 -15.68 3.59
N SER A 3 -15.40 -14.73 3.13
CA SER A 3 -15.13 -13.81 2.01
C SER A 3 -13.89 -12.92 2.24
N ILE A 4 -13.44 -12.74 3.49
CA ILE A 4 -12.21 -12.01 3.80
C ILE A 4 -10.95 -12.80 3.41
N GLY A 5 -10.97 -14.13 3.52
CA GLY A 5 -9.83 -14.97 3.11
C GLY A 5 -9.62 -14.95 1.60
N GLU A 6 -10.71 -14.95 0.84
CA GLU A 6 -10.67 -14.85 -0.62
C GLU A 6 -10.26 -13.46 -1.07
N PHE A 7 -10.79 -12.40 -0.47
CA PHE A 7 -10.37 -11.03 -0.76
C PHE A 7 -8.88 -10.81 -0.43
N ARG A 8 -8.39 -11.35 0.69
CA ARG A 8 -6.96 -11.33 1.04
C ARG A 8 -6.10 -11.99 -0.05
N ARG A 9 -6.54 -13.12 -0.60
CA ARG A 9 -5.84 -13.80 -1.70
C ARG A 9 -5.83 -12.92 -2.97
N VAL A 10 -6.93 -12.24 -3.28
CA VAL A 10 -6.99 -11.29 -4.39
C VAL A 10 -5.99 -10.15 -4.20
N LEU A 11 -5.94 -9.53 -3.01
CA LEU A 11 -4.96 -8.48 -2.69
C LEU A 11 -3.52 -8.96 -2.89
N ILE A 12 -3.19 -10.14 -2.37
CA ILE A 12 -1.86 -10.72 -2.49
C ILE A 12 -1.48 -10.94 -3.95
N ASN A 13 -2.39 -11.53 -4.74
CA ASN A 13 -2.12 -11.81 -6.15
C ASN A 13 -1.97 -10.52 -6.97
N ALA A 14 -2.81 -9.53 -6.72
CA ALA A 14 -2.74 -8.24 -7.39
C ALA A 14 -1.43 -7.49 -7.07
N ALA A 15 -1.02 -7.45 -5.80
CA ALA A 15 0.25 -6.82 -5.41
C ALA A 15 1.47 -7.54 -6.02
N ASN A 16 1.47 -8.88 -6.01
CA ASN A 16 2.54 -9.70 -6.59
C ASN A 16 2.74 -9.47 -8.11
N ALA A 17 1.76 -8.90 -8.82
CA ALA A 17 1.87 -8.64 -10.25
C ALA A 17 2.86 -7.53 -10.60
N SER A 18 3.13 -6.61 -9.67
CA SER A 18 4.03 -5.46 -9.90
C SER A 18 5.03 -5.23 -8.78
N TRP A 19 4.93 -5.97 -7.67
CA TRP A 19 5.78 -5.78 -6.50
C TRP A 19 6.39 -7.09 -6.02
N THR A 20 7.57 -7.01 -5.40
CA THR A 20 8.24 -8.19 -4.84
C THR A 20 7.80 -8.40 -3.40
N ARG A 21 7.24 -9.57 -3.09
CA ARG A 21 6.76 -9.88 -1.74
C ARG A 21 7.90 -10.18 -0.78
N ILE A 22 7.78 -9.72 0.48
CA ILE A 22 8.73 -10.05 1.56
C ILE A 22 8.03 -10.86 2.64
N GLY A 23 8.61 -12.01 2.98
CA GLY A 23 8.14 -12.87 4.06
C GLY A 23 6.70 -13.37 3.86
N ARG A 24 6.04 -13.71 4.97
CA ARG A 24 4.68 -14.26 4.98
C ARG A 24 3.60 -13.21 5.17
N LYS A 25 3.99 -12.03 5.67
CA LYS A 25 3.08 -10.90 5.88
C LYS A 25 2.62 -10.30 4.56
N MET A 26 1.71 -9.33 4.66
CA MET A 26 1.22 -8.55 3.53
C MET A 26 2.13 -7.34 3.35
N MET A 27 3.37 -7.64 2.95
CA MET A 27 4.43 -6.66 2.72
C MET A 27 5.07 -6.93 1.36
N TRP A 28 5.28 -5.85 0.62
CA TRP A 28 5.94 -5.88 -0.69
C TRP A 28 6.87 -4.70 -0.84
N TYR A 29 7.91 -4.85 -1.65
CA TYR A 29 8.83 -3.76 -1.94
C TYR A 29 9.02 -3.56 -3.44
N CYS A 30 9.44 -2.34 -3.76
CA CYS A 30 10.12 -2.01 -5.00
C CYS A 30 11.34 -1.15 -4.69
N GLN A 31 12.32 -1.14 -5.58
CA GLN A 31 13.57 -0.38 -5.40
C GLN A 31 13.88 0.44 -6.66
N PRO A 32 13.30 1.64 -6.79
CA PRO A 32 13.76 2.63 -7.76
C PRO A 32 15.10 3.22 -7.31
N GLY A 33 16.19 2.87 -8.01
CA GLY A 33 17.52 3.42 -7.71
C GLY A 33 17.99 3.10 -6.28
N ASP A 34 18.25 4.16 -5.50
CA ASP A 34 18.80 4.06 -4.15
C ASP A 34 17.71 4.03 -3.08
N VAL A 35 16.45 4.28 -3.43
CA VAL A 35 15.31 4.27 -2.50
C VAL A 35 14.64 2.91 -2.55
N VAL A 36 14.38 2.33 -1.37
CA VAL A 36 13.51 1.16 -1.23
C VAL A 36 12.17 1.65 -0.70
N PHE A 37 11.09 1.32 -1.40
CA PHE A 37 9.73 1.49 -0.91
C PHE A 37 9.19 0.18 -0.37
N LEU A 38 8.54 0.23 0.78
CA LEU A 38 7.84 -0.89 1.40
C LEU A 38 6.35 -0.57 1.50
N LEU A 39 5.57 -1.33 0.75
CA LEU A 39 4.12 -1.39 0.80
C LEU A 39 3.70 -2.35 1.91
N ILE A 40 2.89 -1.88 2.85
CA ILE A 40 2.36 -2.68 3.96
C ILE A 40 0.83 -2.59 3.91
N LEU A 41 0.16 -3.75 3.93
CA LEU A 41 -1.28 -3.85 4.12
C LEU A 41 -1.56 -4.50 5.47
N GLU A 42 -2.19 -3.75 6.37
CA GLU A 42 -2.54 -4.24 7.70
C GLU A 42 -4.06 -4.26 7.87
N ARG A 43 -4.58 -5.34 8.45
CA ARG A 43 -5.97 -5.40 8.86
C ARG A 43 -6.08 -4.84 10.27
N LYS A 44 -6.75 -3.71 10.45
CA LYS A 44 -7.03 -3.17 11.79
C LYS A 44 -8.12 -4.01 12.47
N ASN A 45 -7.86 -4.47 13.71
CA ASN A 45 -8.83 -4.95 14.71
C ASN A 45 -10.14 -5.61 14.20
N ASP A 46 -10.08 -6.81 13.61
CA ASP A 46 -11.25 -7.53 13.05
C ASP A 46 -12.07 -6.77 11.98
N GLU A 47 -11.64 -5.57 11.58
CA GLU A 47 -12.31 -4.75 10.58
C GLU A 47 -12.22 -5.41 9.20
N HIS A 48 -13.13 -5.04 8.32
CA HIS A 48 -13.26 -5.64 7.00
C HIS A 48 -12.42 -4.94 5.94
N TYR A 49 -11.70 -3.87 6.32
CA TYR A 49 -10.79 -3.15 5.43
C TYR A 49 -9.33 -3.41 5.78
N PHE A 50 -8.48 -3.25 4.77
CA PHE A 50 -7.03 -3.25 4.92
C PHE A 50 -6.52 -1.81 4.81
N GLU A 51 -5.74 -1.38 5.77
CA GLU A 51 -5.03 -0.10 5.73
C GLU A 51 -3.75 -0.25 4.92
N LEU A 52 -3.62 0.58 3.88
CA LEU A 52 -2.42 0.68 3.08
C LEU A 52 -1.47 1.71 3.69
N THR A 53 -0.24 1.30 3.95
CA THR A 53 0.86 2.18 4.35
C THR A 53 2.01 2.01 3.36
N LEU A 54 2.56 3.11 2.88
CA LEU A 54 3.79 3.12 2.09
C LEU A 54 4.92 3.74 2.92
N ARG A 55 6.01 3.01 3.07
CA ARG A 55 7.23 3.48 3.73
C ARG A 55 8.39 3.50 2.78
N TYR A 56 9.43 4.27 3.11
CA TYR A 56 10.65 4.31 2.32
C TYR A 56 11.88 4.61 3.16
N ALA A 57 13.03 4.14 2.68
CA ALA A 57 14.35 4.42 3.21
C ALA A 57 15.40 4.20 2.11
N LEU A 58 16.62 4.73 2.29
CA LEU A 58 17.71 4.44 1.37
C LEU A 58 18.24 3.01 1.55
N ARG A 59 18.58 2.37 0.42
CA ARG A 59 19.14 1.02 0.35
C ARG A 59 20.38 0.86 1.22
N GLU A 60 21.21 1.90 1.31
CA GLU A 60 22.41 1.94 2.15
C GLU A 60 22.12 1.90 3.65
N TRP A 61 20.98 2.44 4.11
CA TRP A 61 20.62 2.44 5.54
C TRP A 61 20.07 1.10 5.99
N ILE A 62 19.40 0.41 5.07
CA ILE A 62 18.66 -0.83 5.32
C ILE A 62 19.61 -2.03 5.51
N GLY A 63 20.77 -2.04 4.86
CA GLY A 63 21.63 -3.22 4.83
C GLY A 63 20.95 -4.40 4.13
N ASP A 64 21.23 -5.64 4.50
CA ASP A 64 20.70 -6.82 3.77
C ASP A 64 19.22 -7.13 4.08
N ASP A 65 18.68 -6.57 5.17
CA ASP A 65 17.32 -6.85 5.60
C ASP A 65 16.32 -5.79 5.09
N LEU A 66 15.73 -6.05 3.93
CA LEU A 66 14.71 -5.18 3.34
C LEU A 66 13.48 -4.95 4.24
N VAL A 67 13.23 -5.81 5.22
CA VAL A 67 12.16 -5.63 6.21
C VAL A 67 12.40 -4.39 7.07
N ALA A 68 13.65 -4.00 7.31
CA ALA A 68 13.99 -2.83 8.12
C ALA A 68 13.38 -1.52 7.56
N THR A 69 13.01 -1.49 6.28
CA THR A 69 12.24 -0.41 5.64
C THR A 69 10.90 -0.13 6.36
N GLN A 70 10.35 -1.07 7.13
CA GLN A 70 9.17 -0.84 7.98
C GLN A 70 9.41 0.26 9.04
N CYS A 71 10.67 0.49 9.43
CA CYS A 71 11.06 1.57 10.32
C CYS A 71 11.35 2.89 9.58
N GLY A 72 11.27 2.90 8.24
CA GLY A 72 11.50 4.05 7.39
C GLY A 72 10.43 5.15 7.51
N ALA A 73 10.64 6.22 6.74
CA ALA A 73 9.72 7.34 6.63
C ALA A 73 8.42 6.91 5.96
N ILE A 74 7.30 7.55 6.32
CA ILE A 74 5.99 7.29 5.70
C ILE A 74 5.85 8.21 4.48
N ALA A 75 5.55 7.63 3.32
CA ALA A 75 5.26 8.38 2.10
C ALA A 75 3.81 8.88 2.10
N PRO A 76 3.53 10.14 1.72
CA PRO A 76 2.17 10.64 1.52
C PRO A 76 1.58 10.15 0.18
N PHE A 77 1.46 8.84 0.05
CA PHE A 77 1.20 8.15 -1.23
C PHE A 77 -0.21 8.35 -1.80
N ARG A 78 -1.18 8.81 -1.00
CA ARG A 78 -2.59 8.99 -1.45
C ARG A 78 -2.79 9.94 -2.62
N ARG A 79 -1.74 10.68 -3.02
CA ARG A 79 -1.75 11.58 -4.17
C ARG A 79 -1.05 11.00 -5.39
N LEU A 80 -0.47 9.80 -5.28
CA LEU A 80 0.29 9.16 -6.36
C LEU A 80 -0.61 8.41 -7.33
N VAL A 81 -1.77 7.97 -6.89
CA VAL A 81 -2.76 7.28 -7.73
C VAL A 81 -4.11 7.92 -7.50
N ASN A 82 -4.65 8.59 -8.53
CA ASN A 82 -6.01 9.12 -8.47
C ASN A 82 -6.97 8.10 -9.07
N LYS A 83 -8.17 7.98 -8.49
CA LYS A 83 -9.28 7.17 -8.99
C LYS A 83 -9.58 7.46 -10.46
N HIS A 84 -9.53 8.72 -10.89
CA HIS A 84 -9.82 9.10 -12.28
C HIS A 84 -8.74 8.66 -13.28
N ASP A 85 -7.53 8.35 -12.81
CA ASP A 85 -6.43 7.87 -13.66
C ASP A 85 -6.46 6.34 -13.83
N LEU A 86 -7.42 5.66 -13.18
CA LEU A 86 -7.56 4.21 -13.21
C LEU A 86 -8.73 3.79 -14.12
N GLU A 87 -8.49 2.77 -14.93
CA GLU A 87 -9.52 2.09 -15.73
C GLU A 87 -10.33 1.12 -14.84
N LEU A 88 -11.16 1.68 -13.95
CA LEU A 88 -11.93 0.90 -12.98
C LEU A 88 -13.11 0.17 -13.62
N VAL A 89 -13.22 -1.11 -13.31
CA VAL A 89 -14.29 -2.02 -13.75
C VAL A 89 -15.45 -2.04 -12.76
N ALA A 90 -15.18 -1.95 -11.46
CA ALA A 90 -16.21 -1.78 -10.43
C ALA A 90 -16.53 -0.30 -10.18
N HIS A 91 -17.78 -0.03 -9.83
CA HIS A 91 -18.25 1.30 -9.48
C HIS A 91 -17.98 1.60 -8.00
N TYR A 92 -16.94 2.39 -7.74
CA TYR A 92 -16.64 2.88 -6.40
C TYR A 92 -17.36 4.20 -6.14
N PRO A 93 -18.27 4.29 -5.15
CA PRO A 93 -18.91 5.55 -4.81
C PRO A 93 -17.95 6.55 -4.18
N GLY A 94 -18.34 7.83 -4.16
CA GLY A 94 -17.57 8.89 -3.50
C GLY A 94 -16.46 9.49 -4.37
N ASN A 95 -15.51 10.15 -3.70
CA ASN A 95 -14.46 10.96 -4.30
C ASN A 95 -13.07 10.35 -4.06
N GLU A 96 -12.03 11.07 -4.48
CA GLU A 96 -10.64 10.63 -4.32
C GLU A 96 -10.24 10.32 -2.87
N LYS A 97 -10.78 11.07 -1.91
CA LYS A 97 -10.36 10.98 -0.51
C LYS A 97 -10.78 9.67 0.15
N ASN A 98 -11.87 9.05 -0.30
CA ASN A 98 -12.39 7.81 0.26
C ASN A 98 -12.28 6.61 -0.68
N PHE A 99 -11.69 6.79 -1.88
CA PHE A 99 -11.55 5.73 -2.86
C PHE A 99 -10.74 4.54 -2.33
N GLU A 100 -9.54 4.77 -1.79
CA GLU A 100 -8.69 3.70 -1.25
C GLU A 100 -9.39 2.92 -0.13
N SER A 101 -10.11 3.61 0.76
CA SER A 101 -10.86 2.96 1.84
C SER A 101 -11.87 1.95 1.31
N LEU A 102 -12.51 2.25 0.16
CA LEU A 102 -13.46 1.36 -0.49
C LEU A 102 -12.75 0.28 -1.32
N LEU A 103 -11.65 0.63 -1.98
CA LEU A 103 -10.83 -0.28 -2.79
C LEU A 103 -10.21 -1.40 -1.95
N PHE A 104 -9.87 -1.12 -0.70
CA PHE A 104 -9.29 -2.08 0.24
C PHE A 104 -10.30 -2.64 1.26
N ASP A 105 -11.58 -2.35 1.12
CA ASP A 105 -12.66 -2.98 1.90
C ASP A 105 -13.07 -4.32 1.27
N SER A 106 -13.07 -5.38 2.07
CA SER A 106 -13.49 -6.73 1.66
C SER A 106 -15.01 -6.85 1.44
N MET A 107 -15.77 -5.84 1.83
CA MET A 107 -17.23 -5.79 1.79
C MET A 107 -17.90 -6.87 2.65
N THR A 108 -17.18 -7.41 3.64
CA THR A 108 -17.69 -8.50 4.49
C THR A 108 -18.37 -8.03 5.77
N GLY A 109 -18.39 -6.71 6.01
CA GLY A 109 -19.01 -6.10 7.17
C GLY A 109 -20.54 -6.18 7.22
N ASN A 110 -21.04 -6.04 8.44
CA ASN A 110 -22.47 -5.99 8.75
C ASN A 110 -22.94 -4.60 9.19
N ASP A 111 -22.03 -3.63 9.27
CA ASP A 111 -22.39 -2.25 9.52
C ASP A 111 -23.27 -1.70 8.38
N ARG A 112 -24.00 -0.62 8.70
CA ARG A 112 -24.98 -0.02 7.79
C ARG A 112 -24.33 0.44 6.49
N PHE A 113 -23.10 0.96 6.55
CA PHE A 113 -22.41 1.50 5.39
C PHE A 113 -22.01 0.39 4.42
N THR A 114 -21.40 -0.68 4.92
CA THR A 114 -21.02 -1.85 4.10
C THR A 114 -22.24 -2.50 3.45
N ARG A 115 -23.33 -2.67 4.22
CA ARG A 115 -24.59 -3.22 3.67
C ARG A 115 -25.16 -2.37 2.55
N LEU A 116 -25.27 -1.05 2.77
CA LEU A 116 -25.77 -0.12 1.77
C LEU A 116 -24.91 -0.13 0.50
N CYS A 117 -23.59 -0.18 0.67
CA CYS A 117 -22.67 -0.24 -0.47
C CYS A 117 -22.85 -1.55 -1.26
N ARG A 118 -23.02 -2.70 -0.61
CA ARG A 118 -23.28 -3.97 -1.32
C ARG A 118 -24.60 -3.95 -2.11
N GLU A 119 -25.64 -3.38 -1.53
CA GLU A 119 -26.97 -3.30 -2.15
C GLU A 119 -26.97 -2.33 -3.35
N SER A 120 -26.25 -1.21 -3.23
CA SER A 120 -26.20 -0.16 -4.26
C SER A 120 -25.15 -0.41 -5.34
N TYR A 121 -24.06 -1.11 -4.99
CA TYR A 121 -22.88 -1.36 -5.83
C TYR A 121 -22.48 -2.84 -5.76
N PRO A 122 -23.28 -3.74 -6.39
CA PRO A 122 -23.09 -5.19 -6.25
C PRO A 122 -21.78 -5.68 -6.90
N ASP A 123 -21.24 -4.95 -7.86
CA ASP A 123 -19.95 -5.22 -8.49
C ASP A 123 -18.76 -5.12 -7.52
N MET A 124 -18.88 -4.32 -6.45
CA MET A 124 -17.86 -4.27 -5.39
C MET A 124 -17.74 -5.59 -4.60
N THR A 125 -18.71 -6.49 -4.71
CA THR A 125 -18.66 -7.86 -4.13
C THR A 125 -18.12 -8.91 -5.10
N ASN A 126 -17.94 -8.56 -6.39
CA ASN A 126 -17.40 -9.45 -7.39
C ASN A 126 -15.86 -9.44 -7.32
N LEU A 127 -15.27 -10.53 -6.83
CA LEU A 127 -13.83 -10.62 -6.61
C LEU A 127 -13.00 -10.57 -7.90
N ASP A 128 -13.53 -10.98 -9.05
CA ASP A 128 -12.80 -10.93 -10.32
C ASP A 128 -12.66 -9.49 -10.81
N LYS A 129 -13.73 -8.69 -10.71
CA LYS A 129 -13.68 -7.25 -10.99
C LYS A 129 -12.72 -6.54 -10.04
N ARG A 130 -12.84 -6.84 -8.74
CA ARG A 130 -11.94 -6.28 -7.71
C ARG A 130 -10.48 -6.66 -7.97
N ALA A 131 -10.21 -7.86 -8.48
CA ALA A 131 -8.85 -8.29 -8.82
C ALA A 131 -8.25 -7.43 -9.94
N ALA A 132 -9.02 -7.11 -10.98
CA ALA A 132 -8.57 -6.23 -12.06
C ALA A 132 -8.27 -4.82 -11.54
N ASP A 133 -9.18 -4.23 -10.77
CA ASP A 133 -9.05 -2.88 -10.22
C ASP A 133 -7.85 -2.76 -9.26
N LEU A 134 -7.66 -3.76 -8.39
CA LEU A 134 -6.52 -3.82 -7.48
C LEU A 134 -5.19 -3.99 -8.22
N THR A 135 -5.17 -4.80 -9.28
CA THR A 135 -3.97 -4.97 -10.13
C THR A 135 -3.61 -3.65 -10.81
N GLY A 136 -4.59 -2.97 -11.39
CA GLY A 136 -4.41 -1.65 -11.99
C GLY A 136 -3.89 -0.63 -10.99
N TYR A 137 -4.46 -0.60 -9.77
CA TYR A 137 -4.00 0.28 -8.70
C TYR A 137 -2.55 0.00 -8.28
N PHE A 138 -2.17 -1.25 -8.02
CA PHE A 138 -0.80 -1.57 -7.61
C PHE A 138 0.23 -1.30 -8.70
N ALA A 139 -0.14 -1.54 -9.97
CA ALA A 139 0.71 -1.21 -11.11
C ALA A 139 0.88 0.31 -11.28
N ALA A 140 -0.20 1.08 -11.14
CA ALA A 140 -0.16 2.54 -11.17
C ALA A 140 0.69 3.10 -10.03
N LEU A 141 0.53 2.58 -8.81
CA LEU A 141 1.33 2.99 -7.66
C LEU A 141 2.81 2.65 -7.88
N HIS A 142 3.14 1.46 -8.37
CA HIS A 142 4.53 1.10 -8.70
C HIS A 142 5.13 2.07 -9.70
N LYS A 143 4.42 2.32 -10.80
CA LYS A 143 4.84 3.24 -11.87
C LYS A 143 5.03 4.68 -11.38
N ALA A 144 4.19 5.14 -10.46
CA ALA A 144 4.32 6.47 -9.86
C ALA A 144 5.59 6.61 -8.98
N LEU A 145 6.13 5.49 -8.48
CA LEU A 145 7.33 5.47 -7.64
C LEU A 145 8.62 5.25 -8.44
N GLU A 146 8.55 4.68 -9.65
CA GLU A 146 9.71 4.48 -10.54
C GLU A 146 10.62 5.72 -10.73
N PRO A 147 10.10 6.96 -10.88
CA PRO A 147 10.97 8.13 -11.01
C PRO A 147 11.64 8.54 -9.69
N LEU A 148 11.22 8.01 -8.54
CA LEU A 148 11.67 8.45 -7.21
C LEU A 148 12.91 7.68 -6.77
N ARG A 149 14.05 8.00 -7.39
CA ARG A 149 15.29 7.21 -7.29
C ARG A 149 16.23 7.66 -6.17
N THR A 150 16.03 8.88 -5.67
CA THR A 150 16.88 9.54 -4.66
C THR A 150 16.02 10.27 -3.62
N LEU A 151 16.61 10.68 -2.48
CA LEU A 151 15.90 11.52 -1.49
C LEU A 151 15.51 12.89 -2.05
N SER A 152 16.24 13.41 -3.03
CA SER A 152 15.88 14.66 -3.70
C SER A 152 14.57 14.50 -4.49
N ASP A 153 14.43 13.41 -5.26
CA ASP A 153 13.20 13.13 -6.00
C ASP A 153 11.98 13.02 -5.07
N ILE A 154 12.17 12.37 -3.91
CA ILE A 154 11.17 12.24 -2.84
C ILE A 154 10.76 13.62 -2.31
N LYS A 155 11.75 14.45 -1.97
CA LYS A 155 11.54 15.78 -1.39
C LYS A 155 10.74 16.66 -2.35
N GLU A 156 11.13 16.66 -3.62
CA GLU A 156 10.47 17.43 -4.67
C GLU A 156 9.03 16.94 -4.92
N THR A 157 8.86 15.63 -5.10
CA THR A 157 7.55 15.03 -5.43
C THR A 157 6.53 15.20 -4.31
N PHE A 158 6.96 15.00 -3.06
CA PHE A 158 6.06 15.09 -1.91
C PHE A 158 5.99 16.49 -1.30
N GLY A 159 6.77 17.45 -1.82
CA GLY A 159 6.80 18.83 -1.32
C GLY A 159 7.18 18.93 0.15
N LEU A 160 8.07 18.06 0.62
CA LEU A 160 8.37 17.92 2.04
C LEU A 160 9.45 18.93 2.47
N GLN A 161 9.20 19.68 3.54
CA GLN A 161 10.22 20.51 4.19
C GLN A 161 11.04 19.63 5.13
N ILE A 162 12.01 18.91 4.56
CA ILE A 162 12.87 17.97 5.28
C ILE A 162 14.30 18.51 5.36
N ASP A 163 14.86 18.46 6.56
CA ASP A 163 16.25 18.78 6.89
C ASP A 163 17.10 17.51 7.11
N GLU A 164 18.40 17.71 7.37
CA GLU A 164 19.33 16.60 7.59
C GLU A 164 19.04 15.84 8.89
N ASP A 165 18.55 16.52 9.91
CA ASP A 165 18.22 15.92 11.22
C ASP A 165 17.08 14.91 11.10
N PHE A 166 16.06 15.21 10.29
CA PHE A 166 15.02 14.24 9.96
C PHE A 166 15.61 12.98 9.34
N TRP A 167 16.47 13.11 8.33
CA TRP A 167 17.06 11.94 7.66
C TRP A 167 17.97 11.15 8.58
N ALA A 168 18.74 11.83 9.44
CA ALA A 168 19.55 11.17 10.46
C ALA A 168 18.69 10.34 11.42
N GLY A 169 17.55 10.88 11.86
CA GLY A 169 16.59 10.16 12.71
C GLY A 169 15.94 8.96 12.02
N ILE A 170 15.60 9.07 10.72
CA ILE A 170 15.08 7.94 9.95
C ILE A 170 16.15 6.86 9.75
N ARG A 171 17.38 7.25 9.39
CA ARG A 171 18.50 6.32 9.25
C ARG A 171 18.75 5.54 10.52
N ASP A 172 18.82 6.23 11.67
CA ASP A 172 19.03 5.59 12.98
C ASP A 172 17.93 4.57 13.29
N ARG A 173 16.66 4.94 13.06
CA ARG A 173 15.52 4.02 13.23
C ARG A 173 15.57 2.80 12.32
N VAL A 174 16.02 2.96 11.08
CA VAL A 174 16.13 1.85 10.12
C VAL A 174 17.28 0.91 10.52
N GLN A 175 18.43 1.45 10.89
CA GLN A 175 19.61 0.67 11.28
C GLN A 175 19.42 -0.12 12.58
N HIS A 176 18.55 0.36 13.47
CA HIS A 176 18.21 -0.30 14.74
C HIS A 176 16.80 -0.92 14.72
N CYS A 177 16.24 -1.18 13.54
CA CYS A 177 14.90 -1.73 13.41
C CYS A 177 14.86 -3.19 13.87
N ASP A 178 14.01 -3.52 14.84
CA ASP A 178 13.73 -4.91 15.21
C ASP A 178 12.78 -5.55 14.19
N THR A 179 13.32 -6.43 13.35
CA THR A 179 12.56 -7.11 12.28
C THR A 179 12.07 -8.50 12.68
N THR A 180 12.36 -8.96 13.90
CA THR A 180 11.98 -10.32 14.36
C THR A 180 10.47 -10.57 14.32
N ALA A 181 9.66 -9.54 14.56
CA ALA A 181 8.22 -9.63 14.46
C ALA A 181 7.71 -9.86 13.02
N ALA A 182 8.49 -9.54 11.99
CA ALA A 182 8.09 -9.56 10.58
C ALA A 182 8.38 -10.87 9.84
N HIS A 183 9.25 -11.73 10.39
CA HIS A 183 9.55 -13.07 9.86
C HIS A 183 8.63 -14.18 10.42
N GLY A 184 7.80 -13.86 11.43
CA GLY A 184 6.79 -14.77 12.01
C GLY A 184 5.62 -15.09 11.09
#